data_AF-A0A943Y8I2-F1
#
_entry.id   AF-A0A943Y8I2-F1
#
_cell.length_a   1.000
_cell.length_b   1.000
_cell.length_c   1.000
_cell.angle_alpha   90.00
_cell.angle_beta   90.00
_cell.angle_gamma   90.00
#
_symmetry.space_group_name_H-M   'P 1'
#
loop_
_entity.id
_entity.type
_entity.pdbx_description
1 polymer ?
#
loop_
_entity_poly.entity_id
_entity_poly.type
_entity_poly.pdbx_seq_one_letter_code
_entity_poly.pdbx_strand_id
1 'polypeptide(L)'
;MELSREDKMIKQLCKTFKEDTDSYWLNTQRYIEVAAKYNFDPRRMQIKMEMLDLGVNEKIPSKKTIGRVMDYCRGLVRNNYKDPSITISTIKLLGEALCGDAYAFLIKIERENILKVGMEVQEIYGEGNLNHVYAMMNELIYWIAESQYYNYKPGTEENGEAFFEKKIWAIRKEIDNRFWNNREYCEKLHRLADDVEHLVCVCEIPGVAERWYKVNPKLRYFDCVFQFVEENQDLYQQIKQGKFNDEEGFQIGFRFDPDEAEIERQKQYFAEQKEKARRNHMKFSKTRLYQREVAAAFREMFRREFS
;
A
#
# COMPACT_ATOMS: atom_id res chain seq x y z
N MET A 1 -18.55 21.05 -1.94
CA MET A 1 -17.90 19.75 -1.69
C MET A 1 -16.75 19.67 -2.67
N GLU A 2 -15.52 19.64 -2.19
CA GLU A 2 -14.35 19.53 -3.05
C GLU A 2 -14.22 18.08 -3.52
N LEU A 3 -13.93 17.86 -4.81
CA LEU A 3 -13.72 16.52 -5.34
C LEU A 3 -12.46 15.89 -4.75
N SER A 4 -12.46 14.57 -4.57
CA SER A 4 -11.25 13.84 -4.21
C SER A 4 -10.18 13.98 -5.31
N ARG A 5 -8.90 13.78 -4.96
CA ARG A 5 -7.79 13.81 -5.94
C ARG A 5 -8.01 12.78 -7.06
N GLU A 6 -8.53 11.60 -6.72
CA GLU A 6 -8.89 10.54 -7.67
C GLU A 6 -10.04 10.95 -8.61
N ASP A 7 -11.13 11.52 -8.08
CA ASP A 7 -12.25 11.98 -8.89
C ASP A 7 -11.86 13.09 -9.87
N LYS A 8 -11.01 14.04 -9.42
CA LYS A 8 -10.49 15.11 -10.28
C LYS A 8 -9.73 14.53 -11.49
N MET A 9 -8.90 13.50 -11.25
CA MET A 9 -8.09 12.84 -12.27
C MET A 9 -8.92 11.98 -13.24
N ILE A 10 -9.84 11.15 -12.73
CA ILE A 10 -10.75 10.35 -13.56
C ILE A 10 -11.53 11.25 -14.51
N LYS A 11 -12.07 12.38 -14.01
CA LYS A 11 -12.81 13.32 -14.83
C LYS A 11 -11.95 13.97 -15.91
N GLN A 12 -10.70 14.32 -15.63
CA GLN A 12 -9.79 14.83 -16.66
C GLN A 12 -9.57 13.82 -17.78
N LEU A 13 -9.42 12.53 -17.44
CA LEU A 13 -9.13 11.45 -18.40
C LEU A 13 -10.36 10.95 -19.18
N CYS A 14 -11.57 11.09 -18.63
CA CYS A 14 -12.77 10.51 -19.22
C CYS A 14 -13.26 11.17 -20.52
N LYS A 15 -12.88 12.41 -20.82
CA LYS A 15 -13.33 13.10 -22.04
C LYS A 15 -12.16 13.70 -22.81
N THR A 16 -11.96 13.17 -24.00
CA THR A 16 -10.98 13.69 -24.97
C THR A 16 -11.70 14.47 -26.06
N PHE A 17 -11.17 15.63 -26.40
CA PHE A 17 -11.58 16.44 -27.53
C PHE A 17 -10.56 16.29 -28.64
N LYS A 18 -11.02 16.27 -29.91
CA LYS A 18 -10.16 16.24 -31.08
C LYS A 18 -10.37 17.51 -31.91
N GLU A 19 -9.28 18.08 -32.39
CA GLU A 19 -9.25 19.21 -33.31
C GLU A 19 -8.07 18.98 -34.26
N ASP A 20 -8.36 18.86 -35.55
CA ASP A 20 -7.39 18.48 -36.58
C ASP A 20 -6.60 17.22 -36.21
N THR A 21 -5.27 17.35 -36.09
CA THR A 21 -4.36 16.26 -35.67
C THR A 21 -4.14 16.18 -34.16
N ASP A 22 -4.62 17.17 -33.41
CA ASP A 22 -4.36 17.31 -31.99
C ASP A 22 -5.51 16.74 -31.14
N SER A 23 -5.16 16.28 -29.95
CA SER A 23 -6.11 15.81 -28.94
C SER A 23 -5.93 16.58 -27.64
N TYR A 24 -7.01 16.82 -26.92
CA TYR A 24 -7.04 17.65 -25.72
C TYR A 24 -7.86 17.02 -24.59
N TRP A 25 -7.39 17.14 -23.35
CA TRP A 25 -8.18 16.92 -22.14
C TRP A 25 -8.79 18.25 -21.67
N LEU A 26 -9.93 18.16 -20.97
CA LEU A 26 -10.46 19.32 -20.24
C LEU A 26 -9.65 19.54 -18.96
N ASN A 27 -9.10 20.75 -18.79
CA ASN A 27 -8.51 21.19 -17.54
C ASN A 27 -9.61 21.51 -16.52
N THR A 28 -10.15 20.48 -15.88
CA THR A 28 -11.27 20.59 -14.93
C THR A 28 -10.93 21.52 -13.75
N GLN A 29 -9.70 21.45 -13.26
CA GLN A 29 -9.21 22.27 -12.16
C GLN A 29 -9.18 23.76 -12.54
N ARG A 30 -8.55 24.10 -13.66
CA ARG A 30 -8.50 25.49 -14.16
C ARG A 30 -9.90 26.05 -14.42
N TYR A 31 -10.81 25.24 -14.96
CA TYR A 31 -12.19 25.66 -15.17
C TYR A 31 -12.90 25.97 -13.86
N ILE A 32 -12.75 25.13 -12.82
CA ILE A 32 -13.36 25.35 -11.50
C ILE A 32 -12.85 26.65 -10.86
N GLU A 33 -11.54 26.90 -10.92
CA GLU A 33 -10.92 28.12 -10.39
C GLU A 33 -11.49 29.38 -11.05
N VAL A 34 -11.66 29.36 -12.37
CA VAL A 34 -12.24 30.49 -13.10
C VAL A 34 -13.73 30.62 -12.83
N ALA A 35 -14.48 29.51 -12.83
CA ALA A 35 -15.92 29.51 -12.53
C ALA A 35 -16.23 30.04 -11.13
N ALA A 36 -15.33 29.84 -10.16
CA ALA A 36 -15.46 30.40 -8.81
C ALA A 36 -15.53 31.93 -8.80
N LYS A 37 -14.80 32.61 -9.69
CA LYS A 37 -14.83 34.08 -9.85
C LYS A 37 -16.21 34.59 -10.30
N TYR A 38 -17.00 33.72 -10.91
CA TYR A 38 -18.38 34.00 -11.35
C TYR A 38 -19.43 33.44 -10.39
N ASN A 39 -19.05 33.10 -9.15
CA ASN A 39 -19.91 32.44 -8.16
C ASN A 39 -20.55 31.16 -8.68
N PHE A 40 -19.92 30.50 -9.66
CA PHE A 40 -20.47 29.32 -10.31
C PHE A 40 -21.89 29.53 -10.88
N ASP A 41 -22.18 30.74 -11.36
CA ASP A 41 -23.43 31.07 -12.03
C ASP A 41 -23.23 31.01 -13.56
N PRO A 42 -23.80 30.00 -14.25
CA PRO A 42 -23.70 29.89 -15.71
C PRO A 42 -24.23 31.11 -16.46
N ARG A 43 -25.16 31.88 -15.86
CA ARG A 43 -25.69 33.10 -16.48
C ARG A 43 -24.65 34.21 -16.50
N ARG A 44 -23.87 34.37 -15.44
CA ARG A 44 -22.78 35.37 -15.38
C ARG A 44 -21.69 35.07 -16.39
N MET A 45 -21.38 33.79 -16.56
CA MET A 45 -20.42 33.32 -17.56
C MET A 45 -20.97 33.54 -18.98
N GLN A 46 -22.25 33.23 -19.23
CA GLN A 46 -22.90 33.46 -20.51
C GLN A 46 -22.88 34.94 -20.92
N ILE A 47 -23.16 35.87 -20.00
CA ILE A 47 -23.11 37.32 -20.26
C ILE A 47 -21.71 37.73 -20.74
N LYS A 48 -20.64 37.16 -20.19
CA LYS A 48 -19.27 37.42 -20.67
C LYS A 48 -19.04 36.92 -22.10
N MET A 49 -19.64 35.79 -22.46
CA MET A 49 -19.57 35.27 -23.83
C MET A 49 -20.38 36.12 -24.81
N GLU A 50 -21.52 36.68 -24.38
CA GLU A 50 -22.33 37.62 -25.16
C GLU A 50 -21.63 38.96 -25.43
N MET A 51 -20.62 39.30 -24.63
CA MET A 51 -19.77 40.47 -24.82
C MET A 51 -18.62 40.23 -25.81
N LEU A 52 -18.42 38.99 -26.28
CA LEU A 52 -17.42 38.70 -27.31
C LEU A 52 -17.94 39.11 -28.69
N ASP A 53 -17.08 39.71 -29.51
CA ASP A 53 -17.38 39.99 -30.92
C ASP A 53 -17.08 38.74 -31.77
N LEU A 54 -18.03 37.79 -31.78
CA LEU A 54 -17.85 36.46 -32.37
C LEU A 54 -18.20 36.38 -33.87
N GLY A 55 -18.44 37.50 -34.55
CA GLY A 55 -18.94 37.50 -35.92
C GLY A 55 -20.34 36.89 -36.07
N VAL A 56 -20.93 36.99 -37.26
CA VAL A 56 -22.37 36.76 -37.49
C VAL A 56 -22.81 35.29 -37.32
N ASN A 57 -21.88 34.33 -37.32
CA ASN A 57 -22.19 32.89 -37.45
C ASN A 57 -21.85 32.01 -36.24
N GLU A 58 -21.24 32.54 -35.17
CA GLU A 58 -20.91 31.74 -33.99
C GLU A 58 -22.03 31.76 -32.94
N LYS A 59 -22.54 30.57 -32.62
CA LYS A 59 -23.63 30.41 -31.66
C LYS A 59 -23.10 30.32 -30.23
N ILE A 60 -23.43 31.32 -29.41
CA ILE A 60 -23.11 31.33 -27.98
C ILE A 60 -23.77 30.12 -27.29
N PRO A 61 -23.02 29.32 -26.51
CA PRO A 61 -23.55 28.22 -25.72
C PRO A 61 -24.65 28.68 -24.76
N SER A 62 -25.74 27.91 -24.70
CA SER A 62 -26.84 28.21 -23.77
C SER A 62 -26.38 28.10 -22.30
N LYS A 63 -27.07 28.81 -21.39
CA LYS A 63 -26.94 28.63 -19.92
C LYS A 63 -26.91 27.16 -19.51
N LYS A 64 -27.76 26.32 -20.13
CA LYS A 64 -27.85 24.88 -19.85
C LYS A 64 -26.59 24.13 -20.27
N THR A 65 -25.99 24.51 -21.40
CA THR A 65 -24.73 23.93 -21.89
C THR A 65 -23.57 24.27 -20.95
N ILE A 66 -23.47 25.54 -20.53
CA ILE A 66 -22.45 26.00 -19.57
C ILE A 66 -22.63 25.30 -18.22
N GLY A 67 -23.88 25.14 -17.77
CA GLY A 67 -24.21 24.36 -16.58
C GLY A 67 -23.71 22.92 -16.65
N ARG A 68 -23.87 22.24 -17.80
CA ARG A 68 -23.35 20.87 -17.98
C ARG A 68 -21.83 20.78 -17.90
N VAL A 69 -21.10 21.76 -18.45
CA VAL A 69 -19.63 21.81 -18.32
C VAL A 69 -19.25 21.93 -16.85
N MET A 70 -19.96 22.77 -16.10
CA MET A 70 -19.74 22.96 -14.67
C MET A 70 -20.09 21.71 -13.85
N ASP A 71 -21.22 21.06 -14.12
CA ASP A 71 -21.62 19.81 -13.46
C ASP A 71 -20.62 18.69 -13.71
N TYR A 72 -20.10 18.61 -14.95
CA TYR A 72 -19.04 17.68 -15.32
C TYR A 72 -17.76 17.92 -14.51
N CYS A 73 -17.27 19.18 -14.48
CA CYS A 73 -16.05 19.53 -13.75
C CYS A 73 -16.20 19.32 -12.25
N ARG A 74 -17.39 19.58 -11.68
CA ARG A 74 -17.69 19.38 -10.25
C ARG A 74 -18.02 17.94 -9.87
N GLY A 75 -17.98 17.01 -10.82
CA GLY A 75 -18.29 15.59 -10.57
C GLY A 75 -19.72 15.34 -10.10
N LEU A 76 -20.66 16.24 -10.40
CA LEU A 76 -22.09 16.10 -10.07
C LEU A 76 -22.82 15.13 -11.02
N VAL A 77 -22.12 14.61 -12.03
CA VAL A 77 -22.64 13.62 -12.98
C VAL A 77 -22.32 12.21 -12.46
N ARG A 78 -23.32 11.53 -11.86
CA ARG A 78 -23.22 10.16 -11.31
C ARG A 78 -23.78 9.07 -12.25
N ASN A 79 -23.04 7.96 -12.32
CA ASN A 79 -23.34 6.54 -12.59
C ASN A 79 -24.17 6.05 -13.80
N ASN A 80 -24.96 6.85 -14.53
CA ASN A 80 -25.74 6.34 -15.69
C ASN A 80 -25.51 7.19 -16.96
N TYR A 81 -24.30 7.11 -17.52
CA TYR A 81 -23.83 8.04 -18.56
C TYR A 81 -24.56 7.89 -19.92
N LYS A 82 -25.21 8.98 -20.35
CA LYS A 82 -25.11 9.47 -21.74
C LYS A 82 -24.11 10.62 -21.72
N ASP A 83 -23.12 10.58 -22.60
CA ASP A 83 -22.09 11.63 -22.72
C ASP A 83 -22.73 13.03 -22.71
N PRO A 84 -22.40 13.93 -21.76
CA PRO A 84 -22.88 15.29 -21.83
C PRO A 84 -22.33 15.86 -23.13
N SER A 85 -23.23 16.40 -23.96
CA SER A 85 -22.93 16.99 -25.26
C SER A 85 -22.13 18.30 -25.13
N ILE A 86 -20.96 18.19 -24.52
CA ILE A 86 -19.91 19.22 -24.39
C ILE A 86 -19.03 19.07 -25.61
N THR A 87 -18.91 20.14 -26.39
CA THR A 87 -18.08 20.19 -27.60
C THR A 87 -16.80 20.97 -27.32
N ILE A 88 -15.75 20.73 -28.11
CA ILE A 88 -14.51 21.51 -28.01
C ILE A 88 -14.76 23.01 -28.27
N SER A 89 -15.64 23.33 -29.23
CA SER A 89 -16.04 24.71 -29.52
C SER A 89 -16.64 25.42 -28.31
N THR A 90 -17.44 24.72 -27.49
CA THR A 90 -18.01 25.27 -26.26
C THR A 90 -16.89 25.61 -25.27
N ILE A 91 -15.90 24.73 -25.13
CA ILE A 91 -14.77 24.95 -24.22
C ILE A 91 -13.90 26.11 -24.70
N LYS A 92 -13.67 26.22 -26.02
CA LYS A 92 -12.90 27.31 -26.62
C LYS A 92 -13.55 28.68 -26.41
N LEU A 93 -14.86 28.78 -26.67
CA LEU A 93 -15.61 30.01 -26.42
C LEU A 93 -15.59 30.41 -24.93
N LEU A 94 -15.64 29.43 -24.03
CA LEU A 94 -15.53 29.69 -22.59
C LEU A 94 -14.12 30.18 -22.22
N GLY A 95 -13.07 29.57 -22.80
CA GLY A 95 -11.69 30.00 -22.60
C GLY A 95 -11.48 31.45 -23.05
N GLU A 96 -11.94 31.78 -24.25
CA GLU A 96 -11.85 33.12 -24.82
C GLU A 96 -12.61 34.15 -23.96
N ALA A 97 -13.87 33.87 -23.61
CA ALA A 97 -14.72 34.81 -22.88
C ALA A 97 -14.24 35.09 -21.45
N LEU A 98 -13.67 34.08 -20.79
CA LEU A 98 -13.39 34.14 -19.35
C LEU A 98 -11.91 34.34 -19.05
N CYS A 99 -11.03 33.99 -19.99
CA CYS A 99 -9.59 34.05 -19.82
C CYS A 99 -8.87 34.83 -20.93
N GLY A 100 -9.53 35.17 -22.04
CA GLY A 100 -8.90 35.76 -23.22
C GLY A 100 -8.00 34.79 -24.00
N ASP A 101 -8.22 33.49 -23.83
CA ASP A 101 -7.48 32.44 -24.54
C ASP A 101 -8.39 31.23 -24.76
N ALA A 102 -8.71 30.95 -26.02
CA ALA A 102 -9.50 29.80 -26.46
C ALA A 102 -9.00 28.45 -25.92
N TYR A 103 -7.70 28.27 -25.64
CA TYR A 103 -7.15 27.02 -25.12
C TYR A 103 -6.95 27.02 -23.61
N ALA A 104 -7.38 28.07 -22.89
CA ALA A 104 -7.15 28.22 -21.45
C ALA A 104 -7.69 27.06 -20.57
N PHE A 105 -8.66 26.30 -21.08
CA PHE A 105 -9.25 25.14 -20.40
C PHE A 105 -8.90 23.81 -21.06
N LEU A 106 -7.99 23.78 -22.02
CA LEU A 106 -7.59 22.58 -22.74
C LEU A 106 -6.13 22.24 -22.43
N ILE A 107 -5.87 20.98 -22.09
CA ILE A 107 -4.52 20.45 -21.96
C ILE A 107 -4.26 19.61 -23.21
N LYS A 108 -3.28 20.02 -24.03
CA LYS A 108 -2.88 19.23 -25.19
C LYS A 108 -2.32 17.89 -24.74
N ILE A 109 -2.80 16.81 -25.35
CA ILE A 109 -2.38 15.45 -25.05
C ILE A 109 -1.08 15.18 -25.80
N GLU A 110 0.01 15.35 -25.08
CA GLU A 110 1.36 15.09 -25.55
C GLU A 110 2.02 14.05 -24.63
N ARG A 111 3.09 13.42 -25.13
CA ARG A 111 3.79 12.34 -24.40
C ARG A 111 4.14 12.74 -22.97
N GLU A 112 4.62 13.96 -22.78
CA GLU A 112 5.02 14.50 -21.48
C GLU A 112 3.84 14.60 -20.50
N ASN A 113 2.70 15.10 -20.97
CA ASN A 113 1.48 15.22 -20.16
C ASN A 113 0.87 13.86 -19.84
N ILE A 114 0.95 12.89 -20.77
CA ILE A 114 0.56 11.49 -20.52
C ILE A 114 1.44 10.88 -19.43
N LEU A 115 2.76 11.06 -19.51
CA LEU A 115 3.68 10.54 -18.50
C LEU A 115 3.40 11.14 -17.12
N LYS A 116 3.21 12.46 -17.04
CA LYS A 116 2.89 13.15 -15.79
C LYS A 116 1.59 12.64 -15.17
N VAL A 117 0.52 12.50 -15.97
CA VAL A 117 -0.73 11.92 -15.49
C VAL A 117 -0.55 10.45 -15.08
N GLY A 118 0.23 9.68 -15.83
CA GLY A 118 0.58 8.30 -15.46
C GLY A 118 1.29 8.18 -14.11
N MET A 119 2.20 9.11 -13.79
CA MET A 119 2.86 9.19 -12.49
C MET A 119 1.87 9.57 -11.38
N GLU A 120 0.99 10.54 -11.59
CA GLU A 120 -0.04 10.93 -10.61
C GLU A 120 -1.06 9.79 -10.35
N VAL A 121 -1.44 9.05 -11.40
CA VAL A 121 -2.23 7.81 -11.29
C VAL A 121 -1.49 6.79 -10.42
N GLN A 122 -0.19 6.59 -10.67
CA GLN A 122 0.62 5.66 -9.88
C GLN A 122 0.82 6.11 -8.43
N GLU A 123 0.88 7.40 -8.13
CA GLU A 123 0.89 7.89 -6.75
C GLU A 123 -0.44 7.59 -6.04
N ILE A 124 -1.57 7.83 -6.71
CA ILE A 124 -2.91 7.59 -6.15
C ILE A 124 -3.16 6.09 -5.92
N TYR A 125 -2.73 5.23 -6.85
CA TYR A 125 -2.88 3.77 -6.70
C TYR A 125 -1.67 3.09 -6.03
N GLY A 126 -0.57 3.81 -5.79
CA GLY A 126 0.68 3.29 -5.23
C GLY A 126 0.54 2.83 -3.78
N GLU A 127 -0.22 3.57 -2.97
CA GLU A 127 -0.57 3.14 -1.60
C GLU A 127 -1.44 1.87 -1.61
N GLY A 128 -2.35 1.74 -2.57
CA GLY A 128 -3.14 0.52 -2.78
C GLY A 128 -2.26 -0.68 -3.15
N ASN A 129 -1.23 -0.47 -3.96
CA ASN A 129 -0.26 -1.49 -4.35
C ASN A 129 0.63 -1.94 -3.18
N LEU A 130 1.11 -0.99 -2.35
CA LEU A 130 1.91 -1.30 -1.16
C LEU A 130 1.12 -2.09 -0.13
N ASN A 131 -0.11 -1.66 0.16
CA ASN A 131 -1.00 -2.36 1.08
C ASN A 131 -1.32 -3.79 0.62
N HIS A 132 -1.45 -4.00 -0.70
CA HIS A 132 -1.67 -5.32 -1.26
C HIS A 132 -0.48 -6.26 -1.02
N VAL A 133 0.74 -5.82 -1.34
CA VAL A 133 1.95 -6.64 -1.11
C VAL A 133 2.18 -6.89 0.38
N TYR A 134 1.99 -5.85 1.22
CA TYR A 134 2.01 -6.02 2.68
C TYR A 134 1.03 -7.09 3.14
N ALA A 135 -0.21 -7.08 2.65
CA ALA A 135 -1.23 -8.04 3.02
C ALA A 135 -0.83 -9.47 2.64
N MET A 136 -0.24 -9.68 1.46
CA MET A 136 0.24 -10.99 1.03
C MET A 136 1.37 -11.53 1.92
N MET A 137 2.36 -10.69 2.27
CA MET A 137 3.43 -11.08 3.19
C MET A 137 2.92 -11.32 4.60
N ASN A 138 2.02 -10.46 5.08
CA ASN A 138 1.42 -10.57 6.41
C ASN A 138 0.52 -11.81 6.52
N GLU A 139 -0.14 -12.26 5.45
CA GLU A 139 -0.88 -13.53 5.42
C GLU A 139 0.01 -14.71 5.84
N LEU A 140 1.24 -14.77 5.30
CA LEU A 140 2.21 -15.83 5.67
C LEU A 140 2.55 -15.81 7.16
N ILE A 141 2.70 -14.63 7.76
CA ILE A 141 2.91 -14.51 9.21
C ILE A 141 1.69 -15.02 9.98
N TYR A 142 0.48 -14.74 9.50
CA TYR A 142 -0.73 -15.17 10.19
C TYR A 142 -1.00 -16.67 10.12
N TRP A 143 -0.29 -17.39 9.24
CA TRP A 143 -0.31 -18.84 9.14
C TRP A 143 0.64 -19.57 10.08
N ILE A 144 1.53 -18.90 10.82
CA ILE A 144 2.47 -19.55 11.77
C ILE A 144 1.76 -20.60 12.64
N ALA A 145 0.67 -20.23 13.30
CA ALA A 145 -0.01 -21.17 14.20
C ALA A 145 -0.76 -22.29 13.46
N GLU A 146 -1.39 -21.99 12.33
CA GLU A 146 -2.25 -22.94 11.60
C GLU A 146 -1.48 -23.92 10.73
N SER A 147 -0.25 -23.56 10.37
CA SER A 147 0.70 -24.40 9.62
C SER A 147 1.67 -25.16 10.53
N GLN A 148 1.56 -24.98 11.85
CA GLN A 148 2.55 -25.42 12.83
C GLN A 148 3.97 -25.00 12.44
N TYR A 149 4.20 -23.70 12.31
CA TYR A 149 5.50 -23.12 11.90
C TYR A 149 5.91 -23.58 10.51
N TYR A 150 4.98 -23.49 9.55
CA TYR A 150 5.19 -23.75 8.12
C TYR A 150 5.44 -25.22 7.74
N ASN A 151 5.40 -26.13 8.71
CA ASN A 151 5.51 -27.58 8.46
C ASN A 151 4.38 -28.12 7.60
N TYR A 152 3.16 -27.60 7.77
CA TYR A 152 1.97 -28.05 7.06
C TYR A 152 1.28 -26.93 6.29
N LYS A 153 0.48 -27.28 5.28
CA LYS A 153 -0.46 -26.31 4.70
C LYS A 153 -1.41 -25.83 5.80
N PRO A 154 -1.78 -24.55 5.82
CA PRO A 154 -2.62 -24.00 6.89
C PRO A 154 -3.92 -24.79 7.08
N GLY A 155 -4.13 -25.32 8.28
CA GLY A 155 -5.34 -26.08 8.63
C GLY A 155 -5.39 -27.51 8.11
N THR A 156 -4.27 -28.06 7.60
CA THR A 156 -4.18 -29.46 7.16
C THR A 156 -2.93 -30.15 7.74
N GLU A 157 -2.76 -31.44 7.44
CA GLU A 157 -1.56 -32.23 7.76
C GLU A 157 -0.69 -32.48 6.52
N GLU A 158 -1.03 -31.86 5.38
CA GLU A 158 -0.23 -31.98 4.17
C GLU A 158 1.04 -31.14 4.29
N ASN A 159 2.18 -31.68 3.83
CA ASN A 159 3.45 -30.95 3.82
C ASN A 159 3.30 -29.54 3.17
N GLY A 160 3.80 -28.52 3.88
CA GLY A 160 3.66 -27.11 3.53
C GLY A 160 4.68 -26.56 2.53
N GLU A 161 5.81 -27.25 2.30
CA GLU A 161 7.00 -26.70 1.61
C GLU A 161 6.65 -26.13 0.22
N ALA A 162 6.16 -26.97 -0.69
CA ALA A 162 5.79 -26.55 -2.05
C ALA A 162 4.64 -25.52 -2.05
N PHE A 163 3.78 -25.52 -1.03
CA PHE A 163 2.71 -24.54 -0.90
C PHE A 163 3.27 -23.15 -0.56
N PHE A 164 4.16 -23.07 0.42
CA PHE A 164 4.76 -21.81 0.83
C PHE A 164 5.75 -21.26 -0.21
N GLU A 165 6.53 -22.12 -0.86
CA GLU A 165 7.38 -21.73 -1.99
C GLU A 165 6.57 -21.03 -3.09
N LYS A 166 5.43 -21.63 -3.49
CA LYS A 166 4.53 -21.02 -4.47
C LYS A 166 3.96 -19.68 -4.01
N LYS A 167 3.68 -19.52 -2.72
CA LYS A 167 3.19 -18.26 -2.15
C LYS A 167 4.25 -17.17 -2.15
N ILE A 168 5.50 -17.48 -1.82
CA ILE A 168 6.64 -16.55 -1.91
C ILE A 168 6.85 -16.11 -3.36
N TRP A 169 6.84 -17.04 -4.32
CA TRP A 169 6.93 -16.69 -5.74
C TRP A 169 5.79 -15.80 -6.22
N ALA A 170 4.57 -16.02 -5.73
CA ALA A 170 3.45 -15.14 -6.04
C ALA A 170 3.67 -13.72 -5.52
N ILE A 171 4.24 -13.55 -4.32
CA ILE A 171 4.62 -12.25 -3.76
C ILE A 171 5.66 -11.57 -4.66
N ARG A 172 6.73 -12.28 -5.03
CA ARG A 172 7.80 -11.73 -5.90
C ARG A 172 7.25 -11.26 -7.24
N LYS A 173 6.46 -12.10 -7.92
CA LYS A 173 5.78 -11.75 -9.17
C LYS A 173 4.90 -10.51 -9.01
N GLU A 174 4.21 -10.38 -7.88
CA GLU A 174 3.33 -9.23 -7.64
C GLU A 174 4.12 -7.93 -7.44
N ILE A 175 5.26 -8.00 -6.75
CA ILE A 175 6.20 -6.88 -6.62
C ILE A 175 6.67 -6.43 -8.00
N ASP A 176 7.18 -7.36 -8.82
CA ASP A 176 7.67 -7.07 -10.16
C ASP A 176 6.58 -6.42 -11.02
N ASN A 177 5.37 -6.97 -11.03
CA ASN A 177 4.28 -6.45 -11.87
C ASN A 177 3.80 -5.06 -11.45
N ARG A 178 3.76 -4.76 -10.15
CA ARG A 178 3.22 -3.49 -9.64
C ARG A 178 4.25 -2.38 -9.56
N PHE A 179 5.53 -2.74 -9.41
CA PHE A 179 6.61 -1.78 -9.14
C PHE A 179 7.74 -1.85 -10.18
N TRP A 180 7.52 -2.44 -11.36
CA TRP A 180 8.52 -2.55 -12.45
C TRP A 180 9.19 -1.22 -12.82
N ASN A 181 8.50 -0.09 -12.65
CA ASN A 181 9.00 1.24 -12.97
C ASN A 181 9.46 2.04 -11.74
N ASN A 182 9.35 1.49 -10.54
CA ASN A 182 9.85 2.08 -9.30
C ASN A 182 10.88 1.15 -8.66
N ARG A 183 12.13 1.31 -9.10
CA ARG A 183 13.26 0.48 -8.68
C ARG A 183 13.47 0.48 -7.16
N GLU A 184 13.36 1.66 -6.53
CA GLU A 184 13.55 1.78 -5.08
C GLU A 184 12.52 0.95 -4.31
N TYR A 185 11.24 1.06 -4.68
CA TYR A 185 10.17 0.30 -4.02
C TYR A 185 10.32 -1.18 -4.29
N CYS A 186 10.64 -1.57 -5.52
CA CYS A 186 10.90 -2.96 -5.89
C CYS A 186 12.01 -3.57 -5.02
N GLU A 187 13.16 -2.90 -4.90
CA GLU A 187 14.29 -3.35 -4.08
C GLU A 187 13.93 -3.43 -2.58
N LYS A 188 13.20 -2.44 -2.03
CA LYS A 188 12.71 -2.45 -0.64
C LYS A 188 11.76 -3.62 -0.38
N LEU A 189 10.79 -3.85 -1.28
CA LEU A 189 9.81 -4.92 -1.15
C LEU A 189 10.46 -6.31 -1.29
N HIS A 190 11.42 -6.48 -2.20
CA HIS A 190 12.15 -7.75 -2.30
C HIS A 190 12.95 -8.03 -1.04
N ARG A 191 13.64 -7.04 -0.45
CA ARG A 191 14.32 -7.24 0.84
C ARG A 191 13.36 -7.71 1.92
N LEU A 192 12.14 -7.17 1.99
CA LEU A 192 11.10 -7.63 2.92
C LEU A 192 10.59 -9.04 2.58
N ALA A 193 10.48 -9.39 1.30
CA ALA A 193 10.14 -10.74 0.86
C ALA A 193 11.20 -11.76 1.30
N ASP A 194 12.48 -11.43 1.17
CA ASP A 194 13.60 -12.29 1.56
C ASP A 194 13.55 -12.63 3.07
N ASP A 195 13.17 -11.66 3.91
CA ASP A 195 12.98 -11.88 5.35
C ASP A 195 11.83 -12.83 5.67
N VAL A 196 10.71 -12.67 4.95
CA VAL A 196 9.52 -13.51 5.14
C VAL A 196 9.80 -14.92 4.63
N GLU A 197 10.52 -15.06 3.51
CA GLU A 197 11.00 -16.34 3.03
C GLU A 197 11.93 -17.01 4.04
N HIS A 198 12.88 -16.28 4.63
CA HIS A 198 13.73 -16.80 5.70
C HIS A 198 12.90 -17.34 6.88
N LEU A 199 11.92 -16.57 7.35
CA LEU A 199 11.00 -17.00 8.42
C LEU A 199 10.24 -18.29 8.05
N VAL A 200 9.80 -18.41 6.80
CA VAL A 200 9.08 -19.57 6.28
C VAL A 200 9.98 -20.80 6.18
N CYS A 201 11.21 -20.64 5.68
CA CYS A 201 12.11 -21.75 5.37
C CYS A 201 12.87 -22.29 6.57
N VAL A 202 13.16 -21.44 7.57
CA VAL A 202 13.91 -21.89 8.75
C VAL A 202 13.08 -22.87 9.59
N CYS A 203 11.74 -22.75 9.61
CA CYS A 203 10.84 -23.63 10.38
C CYS A 203 11.19 -23.74 11.88
N GLU A 204 11.94 -22.78 12.44
CA GLU A 204 12.34 -22.73 13.85
C GLU A 204 11.66 -21.58 14.59
N ILE A 205 11.77 -21.60 15.93
CA ILE A 205 11.34 -20.52 16.80
C ILE A 205 12.57 -19.99 17.56
N PRO A 206 12.90 -18.68 17.46
CA PRO A 206 12.12 -17.65 16.79
C PRO A 206 12.33 -17.60 15.27
N GLY A 207 13.35 -18.22 14.68
CA GLY A 207 13.47 -18.36 13.20
C GLY A 207 13.36 -17.08 12.35
N VAL A 208 13.51 -15.88 12.93
CA VAL A 208 13.41 -14.59 12.22
C VAL A 208 14.78 -14.06 11.82
N ALA A 209 14.81 -13.24 10.77
CA ALA A 209 16.02 -12.56 10.33
C ALA A 209 16.54 -11.58 11.41
N GLU A 210 17.86 -11.39 11.47
CA GLU A 210 18.53 -10.65 12.55
C GLU A 210 17.96 -9.24 12.77
N ARG A 211 17.57 -8.56 11.69
CA ARG A 211 17.01 -7.20 11.77
C ARG A 211 15.66 -7.12 12.47
N TRP A 212 14.91 -8.22 12.59
CA TRP A 212 13.64 -8.27 13.29
C TRP A 212 13.83 -8.11 14.80
N TYR A 213 14.91 -8.66 15.36
CA TYR A 213 15.23 -8.51 16.78
C TYR A 213 15.56 -7.06 17.15
N LYS A 214 16.14 -6.30 16.22
CA LYS A 214 16.39 -4.85 16.41
C LYS A 214 15.10 -4.05 16.48
N VAL A 215 14.05 -4.52 15.78
CA VAL A 215 12.73 -3.87 15.74
C VAL A 215 11.88 -4.30 16.93
N ASN A 216 11.89 -5.59 17.26
CA ASN A 216 11.18 -6.16 18.40
C ASN A 216 12.07 -7.15 19.18
N PRO A 217 12.80 -6.68 20.20
CA PRO A 217 13.68 -7.53 21.01
C PRO A 217 12.96 -8.68 21.73
N LYS A 218 11.64 -8.55 21.96
CA LYS A 218 10.83 -9.58 22.62
C LYS A 218 10.73 -10.88 21.84
N LEU A 219 11.05 -10.87 20.54
CA LEU A 219 11.14 -12.09 19.74
C LEU A 219 12.17 -13.08 20.31
N ARG A 220 13.21 -12.59 20.99
CA ARG A 220 14.20 -13.44 21.67
C ARG A 220 13.58 -14.26 22.81
N TYR A 221 12.52 -13.79 23.44
CA TYR A 221 11.89 -14.49 24.58
C TYR A 221 11.28 -15.85 24.22
N PHE A 222 11.12 -16.14 22.92
CA PHE A 222 10.61 -17.42 22.41
C PHE A 222 11.71 -18.42 22.09
N ASP A 223 12.98 -18.06 22.26
CA ASP A 223 14.12 -18.92 22.03
C ASP A 223 14.19 -20.06 23.05
N CYS A 224 14.62 -21.24 22.61
CA CYS A 224 14.69 -22.43 23.44
C CYS A 224 15.71 -22.30 24.57
N VAL A 225 16.71 -21.40 24.46
CA VAL A 225 17.73 -21.20 25.52
C VAL A 225 17.11 -20.95 26.90
N PHE A 226 16.00 -20.21 26.96
CA PHE A 226 15.31 -19.93 28.22
C PHE A 226 14.73 -21.19 28.88
N GLN A 227 14.29 -22.16 28.08
CA GLN A 227 13.81 -23.44 28.59
C GLN A 227 14.97 -24.26 29.16
N PHE A 228 16.12 -24.31 28.49
CA PHE A 228 17.29 -25.02 29.00
C PHE A 228 17.83 -24.40 30.29
N VAL A 229 17.85 -23.07 30.39
CA VAL A 229 18.24 -22.37 31.62
C VAL A 229 17.34 -22.73 32.81
N GLU A 230 16.03 -22.93 32.58
CA GLU A 230 15.06 -23.21 33.64
C GLU A 230 14.97 -24.72 33.98
N GLU A 231 14.97 -25.58 32.98
CA GLU A 231 14.64 -27.01 33.13
C GLU A 231 15.87 -27.92 33.14
N ASN A 232 17.00 -27.50 32.58
CA ASN A 232 18.17 -28.37 32.39
C ASN A 232 19.50 -27.60 32.43
N GLN A 233 19.81 -27.06 33.61
CA GLN A 233 20.97 -26.18 33.82
C GLN A 233 22.32 -26.86 33.48
N ASP A 234 22.45 -28.16 33.74
CA ASP A 234 23.66 -28.92 33.39
C ASP A 234 23.87 -28.99 31.87
N LEU A 235 22.80 -29.30 31.12
CA LEU A 235 22.86 -29.34 29.66
C LEU A 235 23.10 -27.94 29.07
N TYR A 236 22.48 -26.91 29.62
CA TYR A 236 22.77 -25.52 29.25
C TYR A 236 24.25 -25.19 29.40
N GLN A 237 24.88 -25.56 30.52
CA GLN A 237 26.31 -25.33 30.74
C GLN A 237 27.20 -26.15 29.79
N GLN A 238 26.82 -27.39 29.46
CA GLN A 238 27.56 -28.20 28.49
C GLN A 238 27.55 -27.58 27.09
N ILE A 239 26.37 -27.16 26.62
CA ILE A 239 26.22 -26.49 25.32
C ILE A 239 27.01 -25.17 25.31
N LYS A 240 26.87 -24.35 26.36
CA LYS A 240 27.59 -23.07 26.50
C LYS A 240 29.12 -23.24 26.48
N GLN A 241 29.62 -24.33 27.06
CA GLN A 241 31.05 -24.64 27.09
C GLN A 241 31.55 -25.31 25.79
N GLY A 242 30.67 -25.53 24.81
CA GLY A 242 31.01 -26.20 23.55
C GLY A 242 31.31 -27.68 23.70
N LYS A 243 30.77 -28.32 24.74
CA LYS A 243 31.00 -29.74 25.07
C LYS A 243 29.90 -30.65 24.57
N PHE A 244 28.93 -30.11 23.83
CA PHE A 244 27.78 -30.84 23.31
C PHE A 244 27.83 -30.86 21.79
N ASN A 245 27.94 -32.06 21.23
CA ASN A 245 27.97 -32.30 19.79
C ASN A 245 26.78 -33.18 19.39
N ASP A 246 26.34 -33.06 18.15
CA ASP A 246 25.39 -34.01 17.57
C ASP A 246 26.06 -35.36 17.23
N GLU A 247 25.28 -36.28 16.66
CA GLU A 247 25.74 -37.62 16.27
C GLU A 247 26.83 -37.60 15.18
N GLU A 248 26.93 -36.51 14.41
CA GLU A 248 27.93 -36.31 13.36
C GLU A 248 29.15 -35.52 13.84
N GLY A 249 29.16 -35.10 15.10
CA GLY A 249 30.27 -34.35 15.71
C GLY A 249 30.19 -32.84 15.50
N PHE A 250 29.09 -32.30 14.98
CA PHE A 250 28.88 -30.85 14.92
C PHE A 250 28.59 -30.29 16.31
N GLN A 251 29.32 -29.25 16.66
CA GLN A 251 29.14 -28.54 17.92
C GLN A 251 27.80 -27.80 17.92
N ILE A 252 26.95 -28.12 18.88
CA ILE A 252 25.67 -27.45 19.10
C ILE A 252 25.92 -26.22 19.98
N GLY A 253 25.28 -25.10 19.63
CA GLY A 253 25.36 -23.86 20.39
C GLY A 253 24.03 -23.12 20.42
N PHE A 254 23.83 -22.32 21.47
CA PHE A 254 22.73 -21.35 21.50
C PHE A 254 23.08 -20.11 20.68
N ARG A 255 22.06 -19.43 20.17
CA ARG A 255 22.24 -18.16 19.43
C ARG A 255 22.78 -17.04 20.33
N PHE A 256 22.48 -17.10 21.63
CA PHE A 256 22.93 -16.15 22.64
C PHE A 256 22.89 -16.75 24.04
N ASP A 257 23.58 -16.11 24.98
CA ASP A 257 23.52 -16.42 26.41
C ASP A 257 22.70 -15.35 27.15
N PRO A 258 21.52 -15.65 27.70
CA PRO A 258 20.74 -14.67 28.45
C PRO A 258 21.40 -14.35 29.80
N ASP A 259 21.40 -13.07 30.17
CA ASP A 259 21.75 -12.65 31.53
C ASP A 259 20.58 -12.85 32.52
N GLU A 260 20.86 -12.77 33.83
CA GLU A 260 19.84 -12.92 34.88
C GLU A 260 18.68 -11.93 34.73
N ALA A 261 18.96 -10.71 34.25
CA ALA A 261 17.95 -9.68 34.06
C ALA A 261 17.09 -9.96 32.81
N GLU A 262 17.63 -10.54 31.75
CA GLU A 262 16.89 -11.01 30.56
C GLU A 262 15.97 -12.17 30.93
N ILE A 263 16.44 -13.11 31.76
CA ILE A 263 15.64 -14.23 32.27
C ILE A 263 14.44 -13.69 33.07
N GLU A 264 14.67 -12.75 33.98
CA GLU A 264 13.60 -12.16 34.78
C GLU A 264 12.60 -11.37 33.93
N ARG A 265 13.08 -10.55 32.98
CA ARG A 265 12.22 -9.82 32.03
C ARG A 265 11.37 -10.76 31.18
N GLN A 266 11.93 -11.89 30.74
CA GLN A 266 11.21 -12.90 29.97
C GLN A 266 10.06 -13.51 30.79
N LYS A 267 10.35 -13.89 32.05
CA LYS A 267 9.34 -14.46 32.97
C LYS A 267 8.22 -13.47 33.24
N GLN A 268 8.56 -12.23 33.55
CA GLN A 268 7.60 -11.15 33.76
C GLN A 268 6.73 -10.93 32.52
N TYR A 269 7.34 -10.85 31.33
CA TYR A 269 6.62 -10.69 30.07
C TYR A 269 5.58 -11.80 29.87
N PHE A 270 5.94 -13.08 30.03
CA PHE A 270 4.97 -14.16 29.88
C PHE A 270 3.90 -14.17 30.96
N ALA A 271 4.23 -13.80 32.21
CA ALA A 271 3.26 -13.67 33.28
C ALA A 271 2.23 -12.57 32.98
N GLU A 272 2.67 -11.40 32.51
CA GLU A 272 1.80 -10.31 32.09
C GLU A 272 0.89 -10.70 30.93
N GLN A 273 1.40 -11.41 29.92
CA GLN A 273 0.58 -11.85 28.78
C GLN A 273 -0.46 -12.90 29.19
N LYS A 274 -0.12 -13.81 30.11
CA LYS A 274 -1.07 -14.77 30.69
C LYS A 274 -2.17 -14.06 31.47
N GLU A 275 -1.80 -13.11 32.32
CA GLU A 275 -2.77 -12.33 33.10
C GLU A 275 -3.67 -11.46 32.21
N LYS A 276 -3.10 -10.86 31.15
CA LYS A 276 -3.87 -10.13 30.13
C LYS A 276 -4.84 -11.04 29.39
N ALA A 277 -4.46 -12.26 29.03
CA ALA A 277 -5.36 -13.22 28.40
C ALA A 277 -6.50 -13.61 29.36
N ARG A 278 -6.18 -13.85 30.63
CA ARG A 278 -7.16 -14.17 31.69
C ARG A 278 -8.19 -13.06 31.88
N ARG A 279 -7.74 -11.81 32.01
CA ARG A 279 -8.63 -10.64 32.18
C ARG A 279 -9.58 -10.42 31.01
N ASN A 280 -9.17 -10.80 29.80
CA ASN A 280 -9.96 -10.66 28.60
C ASN A 280 -10.74 -11.93 28.23
N HIS A 281 -10.81 -12.93 29.12
CA HIS A 281 -11.46 -14.23 28.87
C HIS A 281 -10.98 -14.94 27.59
N MET A 282 -9.70 -14.79 27.26
CA MET A 282 -9.06 -15.43 26.10
C MET A 282 -8.18 -16.61 26.52
N LYS A 283 -8.10 -17.64 25.67
CA LYS A 283 -7.14 -18.75 25.85
C LYS A 283 -5.72 -18.25 25.56
N PHE A 284 -4.80 -18.46 26.50
CA PHE A 284 -3.38 -18.17 26.29
C PHE A 284 -2.74 -19.25 25.40
N SER A 285 -1.95 -18.83 24.42
CA SER A 285 -1.15 -19.69 23.55
C SER A 285 0.20 -19.01 23.29
N LYS A 286 1.31 -19.68 23.62
CA LYS A 286 2.66 -19.19 23.33
C LYS A 286 2.84 -18.98 21.82
N THR A 287 2.34 -19.91 20.99
CA THR A 287 2.39 -19.82 19.53
C THR A 287 1.64 -18.61 18.99
N ARG A 288 0.40 -18.36 19.43
CA ARG A 288 -0.35 -17.17 18.99
C ARG A 288 0.26 -15.87 19.52
N LEU A 289 0.88 -15.90 20.70
CA LEU A 289 1.63 -14.74 21.20
C LEU A 289 2.86 -14.46 20.34
N TYR A 290 3.65 -15.50 20.03
CA TYR A 290 4.79 -15.42 19.11
C TYR A 290 4.38 -14.84 17.76
N GLN A 291 3.35 -15.41 17.12
CA GLN A 291 2.78 -14.91 15.86
C GLN A 291 2.43 -13.42 15.92
N ARG A 292 1.88 -12.94 17.05
CA ARG A 292 1.54 -11.52 17.22
C ARG A 292 2.77 -10.63 17.33
N GLU A 293 3.82 -11.07 18.02
CA GLU A 293 5.08 -10.33 18.14
C GLU A 293 5.82 -10.26 16.78
N VAL A 294 5.76 -11.34 15.99
CA VAL A 294 6.27 -11.40 14.61
C VAL A 294 5.49 -10.43 13.72
N ALA A 295 4.16 -10.47 13.75
CA ALA A 295 3.32 -9.55 12.98
C ALA A 295 3.55 -8.07 13.36
N ALA A 296 3.73 -7.79 14.65
CA ALA A 296 4.05 -6.45 15.13
C ALA A 296 5.42 -5.97 14.63
N ALA A 297 6.44 -6.84 14.67
CA ALA A 297 7.77 -6.54 14.14
C ALA A 297 7.72 -6.28 12.63
N PHE A 298 7.05 -7.15 11.87
CA PHE A 298 6.92 -7.01 10.42
C PHE A 298 6.24 -5.70 10.01
N ARG A 299 5.12 -5.36 10.68
CA ARG A 299 4.42 -4.10 10.44
C ARG A 299 5.32 -2.89 10.66
N GLU A 300 6.11 -2.89 11.73
CA GLU A 300 7.00 -1.78 12.05
C GLU A 300 8.17 -1.69 11.05
N MET A 301 8.72 -2.81 10.58
CA MET A 301 9.73 -2.80 9.52
C MET A 301 9.16 -2.27 8.21
N PHE A 302 7.99 -2.77 7.79
CA PHE A 302 7.32 -2.30 6.58
C PHE A 302 7.08 -0.79 6.67
N ARG A 303 6.56 -0.31 7.80
CA ARG A 303 6.37 1.13 8.05
C ARG A 303 7.68 1.89 7.85
N ARG A 304 8.78 1.49 8.48
CA ARG A 304 10.08 2.19 8.39
C ARG A 304 10.64 2.29 6.97
N GLU A 305 10.42 1.30 6.11
CA GLU A 305 10.93 1.31 4.73
C GLU A 305 10.16 2.29 3.81
N PHE A 306 8.90 2.59 4.14
CA PHE A 306 7.97 3.38 3.32
C PHE A 306 7.33 4.56 4.08
N SER A 307 7.95 5.04 5.16
CA SER A 307 7.53 6.24 5.91
C SER A 307 8.01 7.53 5.26
#